data_AF-A0A7Y9I180-F1
#
_entry.id   AF-A0A7Y9I180-F1
#
_cell.length_a   1.000
_cell.length_b   1.000
_cell.length_c   1.000
_cell.angle_alpha   90.00
_cell.angle_beta   90.00
_cell.angle_gamma   90.00
#
_symmetry.space_group_name_H-M   'P 1'
#
loop_
_entity.id
_entity.type
_entity.pdbx_description
1 polymer ?
#
loop_
_entity_poly.entity_id
_entity_poly.type
_entity_poly.pdbx_seq_one_letter_code
_entity_poly.pdbx_strand_id
1 'polypeptide(L)'
;MKYKTLLYLLFSLFTVQSITSCTDIIEPSISKSTLKLEAPSDQYVSASYTINFWWDQVTNALTYHLQVVTPTFASPGSLVLDTVITGDKFSFSLSPGNYQWRVMAENGSSQTPYAEPRSFTVGASSIKQQSVQLSSPANNYLTSSDAVILTWAALYGATQYQLQVDTNSFADTTHLVYNKVLSGQQFNFNFPKDQVYQWRVRGENDTAYSAWSLINTMTYDHTPPGQVSVLLPGNNQTVALPVNLQWSSMATANTYKLYAFQSDSVTNYSSLFPMIINTTDYNFNFGNSGDRVYWKVSAIDAAGNEGQASILRSFVLQ
;
A
#
# COMPACT_ATOMS: atom_id res chain seq x y z
N MET A 1 -52.26 29.77 61.04
CA MET A 1 -52.95 28.51 60.71
C MET A 1 -52.12 27.79 59.64
N LYS A 2 -51.61 26.60 59.98
CA LYS A 2 -51.22 25.45 59.13
C LYS A 2 -50.73 25.75 57.69
N TYR A 3 -49.42 25.70 57.45
CA TYR A 3 -48.61 24.51 57.06
C TYR A 3 -48.65 24.19 55.57
N LYS A 4 -47.44 23.92 55.03
CA LYS A 4 -47.05 23.17 53.81
C LYS A 4 -46.47 24.03 52.68
N THR A 5 -45.31 23.75 52.07
CA THR A 5 -44.16 22.81 52.24
C THR A 5 -43.20 23.26 51.12
N LEU A 6 -41.92 23.55 51.38
CA LEU A 6 -40.76 22.63 51.36
C LEU A 6 -40.33 22.19 49.95
N LEU A 7 -38.99 22.16 49.77
CA LEU A 7 -38.13 21.67 48.68
C LEU A 7 -37.68 22.71 47.64
N TYR A 8 -36.41 22.80 47.21
CA TYR A 8 -35.07 22.43 47.71
C TYR A 8 -34.13 22.57 46.49
N LEU A 9 -32.88 23.03 46.74
CA LEU A 9 -31.64 22.77 45.97
C LEU A 9 -31.61 23.18 44.48
N LEU A 10 -30.49 23.49 43.81
CA LEU A 10 -29.10 23.93 44.04
C LEU A 10 -28.45 23.76 42.64
N PHE A 11 -27.39 24.51 42.31
CA PHE A 11 -26.45 24.27 41.19
C PHE A 11 -27.00 24.50 39.75
N SER A 12 -26.23 24.90 38.74
CA SER A 12 -24.80 25.20 38.55
C SER A 12 -24.68 26.23 37.41
N LEU A 13 -23.81 27.23 37.47
CA LEU A 13 -22.44 27.23 36.94
C LEU A 13 -22.27 26.63 35.52
N PHE A 14 -21.55 27.41 34.71
CA PHE A 14 -20.82 27.07 33.47
C PHE A 14 -21.60 26.97 32.15
N THR A 15 -21.50 28.04 31.36
CA THR A 15 -21.43 27.94 29.89
C THR A 15 -20.20 28.72 29.42
N VAL A 16 -19.04 28.07 29.47
CA VAL A 16 -17.90 28.43 28.63
C VAL A 16 -18.29 28.04 27.21
N GLN A 17 -18.51 29.04 26.35
CA GLN A 17 -18.69 28.82 24.93
C GLN A 17 -17.31 28.54 24.32
N SER A 18 -17.13 27.27 23.94
CA SER A 18 -15.98 26.75 23.23
C SER A 18 -15.84 27.45 21.89
N ILE A 19 -14.81 28.28 21.75
CA ILE A 19 -14.30 28.69 20.45
C ILE A 19 -13.63 27.43 19.89
N THR A 20 -14.31 26.68 19.04
CA THR A 20 -13.65 25.66 18.22
C THR A 20 -12.84 26.41 17.17
N SER A 21 -11.66 26.90 17.57
CA SER A 21 -10.59 27.06 16.61
C SER A 21 -10.41 25.68 16.00
N CYS A 22 -10.56 25.55 14.69
CA CYS A 22 -9.75 24.59 13.98
C CYS A 22 -8.31 24.93 14.39
N THR A 23 -7.77 24.21 15.38
CA THR A 23 -6.33 24.09 15.44
C THR A 23 -6.03 23.40 14.12
N ASP A 24 -5.64 24.18 13.11
CA ASP A 24 -4.62 23.70 12.20
C ASP A 24 -3.63 23.01 13.11
N ILE A 25 -3.58 21.68 13.03
CA ILE A 25 -2.51 20.94 13.67
C ILE A 25 -1.30 21.40 12.88
N ILE A 26 -0.67 22.49 13.35
CA ILE A 26 0.48 23.06 12.71
C ILE A 26 1.54 21.98 12.79
N GLU A 27 1.83 21.38 11.64
CA GLU A 27 2.85 20.37 11.52
C GLU A 27 4.18 20.99 11.99
N PRO A 28 4.86 20.41 13.01
CA PRO A 28 6.07 21.00 13.55
C PRO A 28 7.15 21.08 12.47
N SER A 29 7.80 22.25 12.36
CA SER A 29 8.91 22.39 11.42
C SER A 29 10.10 21.52 11.83
N ILE A 30 10.71 20.86 10.85
CA ILE A 30 11.92 20.04 10.98
C ILE A 30 13.18 20.74 10.43
N SER A 31 13.09 22.01 10.04
CA SER A 31 14.20 22.75 9.40
C SER A 31 15.49 22.87 10.23
N LYS A 32 15.40 22.67 11.55
CA LYS A 32 16.53 22.68 12.47
C LYS A 32 16.93 21.29 12.97
N SER A 33 16.21 20.26 12.56
CA SER A 33 16.55 18.87 12.87
C SER A 33 17.76 18.43 12.05
N THR A 34 18.56 17.54 12.63
CA THR A 34 19.73 16.95 11.95
C THR A 34 19.45 15.50 11.60
N LEU A 35 19.81 15.10 10.37
CA LEU A 35 19.73 13.72 9.92
C LEU A 35 21.11 13.06 10.05
N LYS A 36 21.16 11.89 10.70
CA LYS A 36 22.40 11.14 10.88
C LYS A 36 22.42 9.93 9.96
N LEU A 37 23.38 9.91 9.04
CA LEU A 37 23.62 8.76 8.16
C LEU A 37 24.24 7.62 8.98
N GLU A 38 23.87 6.37 8.68
CA GLU A 38 24.39 5.21 9.41
C GLU A 38 25.20 4.31 8.47
N ALA A 39 24.61 3.83 7.37
CA ALA A 39 25.35 3.07 6.37
C ALA A 39 24.97 3.42 4.93
N PRO A 40 25.90 3.33 3.97
CA PRO A 40 27.33 3.03 4.16
C PRO A 40 28.06 4.06 5.05
N SER A 41 29.00 3.59 5.88
CA SER A 41 29.88 4.50 6.62
C SER A 41 30.77 5.28 5.66
N ASP A 42 31.33 6.41 6.09
CA ASP A 42 32.27 7.14 5.23
C ASP A 42 33.50 6.27 4.90
N GLN A 43 33.98 6.36 3.67
CA GLN A 43 35.04 5.55 3.08
C GLN A 43 34.79 4.04 3.10
N TYR A 44 33.54 3.58 3.24
CA TYR A 44 33.23 2.15 3.20
C TYR A 44 33.59 1.52 1.85
N VAL A 45 34.15 0.30 1.86
CA VAL A 45 34.43 -0.46 0.65
C VAL A 45 33.59 -1.73 0.64
N SER A 46 32.67 -1.82 -0.33
CA SER A 46 31.79 -2.97 -0.51
C SER A 46 32.34 -3.93 -1.54
N ALA A 47 32.33 -5.23 -1.24
CA ALA A 47 32.45 -6.28 -2.25
C ALA A 47 31.09 -6.68 -2.87
N SER A 48 29.98 -6.25 -2.27
CA SER A 48 28.63 -6.45 -2.79
C SER A 48 28.19 -5.29 -3.67
N TYR A 49 27.52 -5.59 -4.77
CA TYR A 49 26.91 -4.61 -5.67
C TYR A 49 25.59 -4.08 -5.12
N THR A 50 24.91 -4.80 -4.22
CA THR A 50 23.75 -4.26 -3.51
C THR A 50 24.22 -3.48 -2.29
N ILE A 51 23.91 -2.20 -2.28
CA ILE A 51 24.21 -1.29 -1.18
C ILE A 51 22.94 -0.99 -0.41
N ASN A 52 23.00 -1.21 0.89
CA ASN A 52 21.92 -0.91 1.83
C ASN A 52 22.23 0.45 2.47
N PHE A 53 21.43 1.44 2.12
CA PHE A 53 21.45 2.77 2.72
C PHE A 53 20.52 2.77 3.92
N TRP A 54 20.97 3.30 5.06
CA TRP A 54 20.09 3.62 6.18
C TRP A 54 20.60 4.77 7.03
N TRP A 55 19.68 5.41 7.73
CA TRP A 55 19.90 6.60 8.56
C TRP A 55 18.95 6.60 9.76
N ASP A 56 19.21 7.47 10.73
CA ASP A 56 18.32 7.65 11.87
C ASP A 56 17.02 8.36 11.44
N GLN A 57 15.89 7.88 11.95
CA GLN A 57 14.59 8.53 11.73
C GLN A 57 14.56 9.93 12.35
N VAL A 58 14.09 10.92 11.57
CA VAL A 58 13.83 12.27 12.03
C VAL A 58 12.38 12.36 12.51
N THR A 59 12.18 12.77 13.77
CA THR A 59 10.84 12.96 14.32
C THR A 59 10.03 13.96 13.49
N ASN A 60 8.78 13.62 13.18
CA ASN A 60 7.85 14.37 12.31
C ASN A 60 8.26 14.46 10.83
N ALA A 61 9.24 13.68 10.37
CA ALA A 61 9.45 13.49 8.94
C ALA A 61 8.43 12.50 8.36
N LEU A 62 7.94 12.80 7.16
CA LEU A 62 7.04 11.94 6.40
C LEU A 62 7.80 11.15 5.31
N THR A 63 8.83 11.77 4.73
CA THR A 63 9.64 11.20 3.66
C THR A 63 11.11 11.62 3.77
N TYR A 64 11.95 10.98 2.98
CA TYR A 64 13.38 11.25 2.86
C TYR A 64 13.78 11.29 1.40
N HIS A 65 14.59 12.28 1.02
CA HIS A 65 15.18 12.39 -0.31
C HIS A 65 16.61 11.83 -0.28
N LEU A 66 16.81 10.68 -0.92
CA LEU A 66 18.12 10.03 -1.05
C LEU A 66 18.72 10.36 -2.41
N GLN A 67 19.95 10.91 -2.39
CA GLN A 67 20.74 11.14 -3.59
C GLN A 67 22.04 10.35 -3.54
N VAL A 68 22.40 9.74 -4.67
CA VAL A 68 23.70 9.07 -4.88
C VAL A 68 24.32 9.60 -6.17
N VAL A 69 25.58 10.04 -6.09
CA VAL A 69 26.34 10.56 -7.23
C VAL A 69 27.65 9.80 -7.37
N THR A 70 28.24 9.85 -8.56
CA THR A 70 29.60 9.40 -8.82
C THR A 70 30.40 10.50 -9.53
N PRO A 71 31.67 10.76 -9.18
CA PRO A 71 32.35 10.26 -7.99
C PRO A 71 31.97 11.03 -6.71
N THR A 72 31.71 12.35 -6.81
CA THR A 72 31.47 13.23 -5.64
C THR A 72 30.46 14.34 -5.95
N PHE A 73 29.85 14.95 -4.93
CA PHE A 73 28.97 16.12 -5.09
C PHE A 73 29.74 17.40 -5.44
N ALA A 74 31.04 17.48 -5.13
CA ALA A 74 31.88 18.64 -5.46
C ALA A 74 32.29 18.66 -6.94
N SER A 75 32.36 17.50 -7.58
CA SER A 75 32.62 17.33 -9.00
C SER A 75 31.83 16.11 -9.51
N PRO A 76 30.51 16.26 -9.71
CA PRO A 76 29.65 15.15 -10.10
C PRO A 76 29.91 14.78 -11.56
N GLY A 77 30.22 13.51 -11.79
CA GLY A 77 30.22 12.91 -13.12
C GLY A 77 28.83 12.46 -13.55
N SER A 78 28.04 11.88 -12.63
CA SER A 78 26.65 11.48 -12.85
C SER A 78 25.83 11.46 -11.57
N LEU A 79 24.54 11.77 -11.68
CA LEU A 79 23.52 11.53 -10.66
C LEU A 79 22.96 10.13 -10.87
N VAL A 80 23.34 9.22 -9.98
CA VAL A 80 23.08 7.78 -10.11
C VAL A 80 21.70 7.42 -9.58
N LEU A 81 21.28 8.10 -8.51
CA LEU A 81 19.99 7.92 -7.87
C LEU A 81 19.51 9.25 -7.30
N ASP A 82 18.23 9.56 -7.49
CA ASP A 82 17.49 10.62 -6.79
C ASP A 82 16.07 10.13 -6.57
N THR A 83 15.70 9.88 -5.31
CA THR A 83 14.42 9.23 -4.99
C THR A 83 13.89 9.65 -3.63
N VAL A 84 12.57 9.52 -3.47
CA VAL A 84 11.82 9.83 -2.25
C VAL A 84 11.36 8.53 -1.59
N ILE A 85 11.67 8.37 -0.31
CA ILE A 85 11.48 7.13 0.44
C ILE A 85 10.69 7.46 1.72
N THR A 86 9.70 6.67 2.06
CA THR A 86 8.91 6.83 3.31
C THR A 86 9.56 6.16 4.52
N GLY A 87 10.41 5.16 4.28
CA GLY A 87 11.22 4.51 5.30
C GLY A 87 12.58 5.16 5.53
N ASP A 88 13.33 4.60 6.46
CA ASP A 88 14.69 5.00 6.86
C ASP A 88 15.78 4.10 6.27
N LYS A 89 15.39 3.19 5.36
CA LYS A 89 16.27 2.22 4.69
C LYS A 89 15.94 2.10 3.22
N PHE A 90 16.95 1.89 2.40
CA PHE A 90 16.81 1.68 0.97
C PHE A 90 17.93 0.81 0.42
N SER A 91 17.60 -0.16 -0.44
CA SER A 91 18.57 -1.03 -1.09
C SER A 91 18.66 -0.70 -2.57
N PHE A 92 19.87 -0.55 -3.09
CA PHE A 92 20.10 -0.26 -4.50
C PHE A 92 21.30 -1.01 -5.04
N SER A 93 21.20 -1.52 -6.27
CA SER A 93 22.32 -2.17 -6.95
C SER A 93 23.14 -1.14 -7.71
N LEU A 94 24.44 -1.11 -7.44
CA LEU A 94 25.42 -0.21 -8.04
C LEU A 94 26.49 -1.01 -8.79
N SER A 95 26.91 -0.49 -9.93
CA SER A 95 28.12 -0.97 -10.61
C SER A 95 29.37 -0.63 -9.80
N PRO A 96 30.50 -1.33 -10.01
CA PRO A 96 31.77 -0.96 -9.39
C PRO A 96 32.15 0.49 -9.68
N GLY A 97 32.60 1.22 -8.66
CA GLY A 97 32.89 2.64 -8.76
C GLY A 97 32.98 3.33 -7.40
N ASN A 98 33.29 4.62 -7.43
CA ASN A 98 33.31 5.50 -6.26
C ASN A 98 32.06 6.36 -6.25
N TYR A 99 31.46 6.51 -5.08
CA TYR A 99 30.19 7.19 -4.91
C TYR A 99 30.20 8.09 -3.69
N GLN A 100 29.34 9.12 -3.72
CA GLN A 100 28.89 9.83 -2.54
C GLN A 100 27.38 9.76 -2.44
N TRP A 101 26.87 9.73 -1.20
CA TRP A 101 25.45 9.74 -0.94
C TRP A 101 25.12 10.71 0.19
N ARG A 102 23.90 11.26 0.15
CA ARG A 102 23.35 12.15 1.17
C ARG A 102 21.84 11.99 1.24
N VAL A 103 21.28 12.34 2.40
CA VAL A 103 19.85 12.28 2.65
C VAL A 103 19.39 13.56 3.35
N MET A 104 18.19 14.00 3.03
CA MET A 104 17.43 14.99 3.80
C MET A 104 16.05 14.46 4.12
N ALA A 105 15.44 14.93 5.21
CA ALA A 105 14.07 14.58 5.57
C ALA A 105 13.10 15.69 5.16
N GLU A 106 11.87 15.32 4.83
CA GLU A 106 10.80 16.22 4.43
C GLU A 106 9.50 15.89 5.18
N ASN A 107 8.73 16.93 5.48
CA ASN A 107 7.36 16.85 5.94
C ASN A 107 6.51 17.91 5.23
N GLY A 108 5.20 17.97 5.50
CA GLY A 108 4.30 18.87 4.76
C GLY A 108 4.56 20.37 4.98
N SER A 109 5.37 20.72 5.97
CA SER A 109 5.67 22.12 6.35
C SER A 109 7.09 22.56 6.02
N SER A 110 8.08 21.66 6.02
CA SER A 110 9.50 22.01 5.91
C SER A 110 10.40 20.79 5.64
N GLN A 111 11.68 21.08 5.43
CA GLN A 111 12.73 20.12 5.10
C GLN A 111 13.96 20.35 6.00
N THR A 112 14.70 19.28 6.31
CA THR A 112 16.03 19.42 6.91
C THR A 112 17.05 19.88 5.86
N PRO A 113 18.20 20.44 6.26
CA PRO A 113 19.39 20.41 5.40
C PRO A 113 19.73 18.96 5.02
N TYR A 114 20.42 18.78 3.89
CA TYR A 114 21.09 17.50 3.62
C TYR A 114 22.12 17.20 4.71
N ALA A 115 22.17 15.95 5.13
CA ALA A 115 23.28 15.46 5.94
C ALA A 115 24.60 15.59 5.15
N GLU A 116 25.71 15.75 5.87
CA GLU A 116 27.05 15.76 5.26
C GLU A 116 27.25 14.49 4.43
N PRO A 117 27.63 14.62 3.14
CA PRO A 117 27.74 13.47 2.26
C PRO A 117 28.77 12.47 2.75
N ARG A 118 28.44 11.18 2.68
CA ARG A 118 29.39 10.09 2.92
C ARG A 118 29.84 9.49 1.62
N SER A 119 31.11 9.10 1.56
CA SER A 119 31.69 8.41 0.42
C SER A 119 31.79 6.91 0.65
N PHE A 120 31.73 6.14 -0.43
CA PHE A 120 31.98 4.70 -0.40
C PHE A 120 32.41 4.22 -1.78
N THR A 121 33.02 3.04 -1.82
CA THR A 121 33.48 2.37 -3.03
C THR A 121 32.79 1.02 -3.18
N VAL A 122 32.30 0.72 -4.38
CA VAL A 122 31.87 -0.61 -4.78
C VAL A 122 33.01 -1.24 -5.57
N GLY A 123 33.64 -2.27 -5.01
CA GLY A 123 34.72 -3.00 -5.66
C GLY A 123 34.19 -4.03 -6.65
N ALA A 124 34.85 -4.17 -7.80
CA ALA A 124 34.52 -5.22 -8.76
C ALA A 124 34.81 -6.61 -8.15
N SER A 125 33.86 -7.53 -8.29
CA SER A 125 33.95 -8.89 -7.76
C SER A 125 33.23 -9.89 -8.67
N SER A 126 33.39 -11.18 -8.38
CA SER A 126 32.72 -12.23 -9.16
C SER A 126 31.20 -12.16 -8.97
N ILE A 127 30.43 -12.32 -10.06
CA ILE A 127 28.97 -12.38 -9.97
C ILE A 127 28.48 -13.52 -9.07
N LYS A 128 29.29 -14.56 -8.82
CA LYS A 128 28.99 -15.66 -7.88
C LYS A 128 28.68 -15.19 -6.46
N GLN A 129 29.20 -14.02 -6.07
CA GLN A 129 29.01 -13.42 -4.76
C GLN A 129 27.89 -12.37 -4.75
N GLN A 130 27.21 -12.20 -5.87
CA GLN A 130 26.18 -11.19 -6.06
C GLN A 130 24.81 -11.84 -6.23
N SER A 131 23.77 -11.03 -6.06
CA SER A 131 22.38 -11.43 -6.31
C SER A 131 21.66 -10.32 -7.07
N VAL A 132 20.67 -10.71 -7.87
CA VAL A 132 19.79 -9.78 -8.56
C VAL A 132 18.80 -9.17 -7.57
N GLN A 133 18.50 -7.87 -7.69
CA GLN A 133 17.45 -7.22 -6.92
C GLN A 133 16.15 -7.21 -7.73
N LEU A 134 15.05 -7.67 -7.12
CA LEU A 134 13.74 -7.70 -7.76
C LEU A 134 13.06 -6.33 -7.60
N SER A 135 12.49 -5.79 -8.67
CA SER A 135 11.96 -4.42 -8.69
C SER A 135 10.44 -4.40 -8.64
N SER A 136 9.78 -5.19 -9.49
CA SER A 136 8.31 -5.25 -9.55
C SER A 136 7.86 -6.66 -9.96
N PRO A 137 6.72 -7.13 -9.45
CA PRO A 137 5.95 -6.49 -8.39
C PRO A 137 6.65 -6.62 -7.03
N ALA A 138 6.21 -5.80 -6.08
CA ALA A 138 6.67 -5.86 -4.69
C ALA A 138 6.40 -7.25 -4.08
N ASN A 139 7.14 -7.60 -3.03
CA ASN A 139 6.86 -8.83 -2.30
C ASN A 139 5.46 -8.81 -1.68
N ASN A 140 4.76 -9.94 -1.70
CA ASN A 140 3.36 -10.12 -1.29
C ASN A 140 2.35 -9.33 -2.14
N TYR A 141 2.66 -9.12 -3.43
CA TYR A 141 1.73 -8.50 -4.37
C TYR A 141 0.44 -9.30 -4.48
N LEU A 142 -0.71 -8.63 -4.44
CA LEU A 142 -2.04 -9.20 -4.62
C LEU A 142 -2.69 -8.58 -5.85
N THR A 143 -3.28 -9.39 -6.72
CA THR A 143 -3.94 -8.91 -7.93
C THR A 143 -5.06 -9.83 -8.39
N SER A 144 -6.06 -9.24 -9.02
CA SER A 144 -7.11 -9.90 -9.81
C SER A 144 -6.83 -9.85 -11.32
N SER A 145 -5.74 -9.20 -11.74
CA SER A 145 -5.31 -9.18 -13.14
C SER A 145 -4.62 -10.49 -13.51
N ASP A 146 -5.00 -11.07 -14.65
CA ASP A 146 -4.49 -12.34 -15.18
C ASP A 146 -3.02 -12.32 -15.66
N ALA A 147 -2.39 -11.14 -15.62
CA ALA A 147 -1.01 -10.92 -16.02
C ALA A 147 -0.30 -9.94 -15.10
N VAL A 148 1.01 -10.12 -14.96
CA VAL A 148 1.89 -9.22 -14.23
C VAL A 148 3.23 -9.10 -14.94
N ILE A 149 3.79 -7.88 -14.98
CA ILE A 149 5.14 -7.65 -15.48
C ILE A 149 6.13 -7.82 -14.33
N LEU A 150 6.93 -8.88 -14.40
CA LEU A 150 8.07 -9.11 -13.52
C LEU A 150 9.26 -8.30 -14.03
N THR A 151 9.89 -7.50 -13.17
CA THR A 151 11.06 -6.69 -13.49
C THR A 151 12.12 -6.79 -12.40
N TRP A 152 13.38 -6.69 -12.79
CA TRP A 152 14.52 -6.77 -11.88
C TRP A 152 15.62 -5.80 -12.30
N ALA A 153 16.50 -5.46 -11.35
CA ALA A 153 17.63 -4.58 -11.62
C ALA A 153 18.70 -5.29 -12.46
N ALA A 154 19.39 -4.53 -13.31
CA ALA A 154 20.58 -5.03 -13.98
C ALA A 154 21.66 -5.39 -12.95
N LEU A 155 22.29 -6.55 -13.13
CA LEU A 155 23.44 -6.98 -12.34
C LEU A 155 24.72 -6.76 -13.14
N TYR A 156 25.63 -5.94 -12.61
CA TYR A 156 26.91 -5.69 -13.27
C TYR A 156 27.67 -7.01 -13.52
N GLY A 157 28.10 -7.22 -14.76
CA GLY A 157 28.79 -8.43 -15.19
C GLY A 157 27.90 -9.62 -15.55
N ALA A 158 26.56 -9.50 -15.44
CA ALA A 158 25.62 -10.46 -16.02
C ALA A 158 25.26 -10.05 -17.46
N THR A 159 25.21 -11.02 -18.38
CA THR A 159 24.82 -10.83 -19.79
C THR A 159 23.39 -11.31 -20.07
N GLN A 160 22.86 -12.18 -19.20
CA GLN A 160 21.50 -12.71 -19.26
C GLN A 160 21.00 -13.06 -17.86
N TYR A 161 19.74 -13.46 -17.76
CA TYR A 161 19.06 -13.73 -16.49
C TYR A 161 18.26 -15.01 -16.60
N GLN A 162 18.37 -15.88 -15.59
CA GLN A 162 17.45 -17.00 -15.46
C GLN A 162 16.33 -16.62 -14.50
N LEU A 163 15.09 -16.68 -14.98
CA LEU A 163 13.87 -16.45 -14.22
C LEU A 163 13.22 -17.80 -13.88
N GLN A 164 12.88 -17.97 -12.60
CA GLN A 164 12.05 -19.08 -12.14
C GLN A 164 10.79 -18.58 -11.46
N VAL A 165 9.67 -19.24 -11.76
CA VAL A 165 8.41 -19.09 -11.04
C VAL A 165 7.97 -20.47 -10.55
N ASP A 166 7.58 -20.54 -9.29
CA ASP A 166 7.17 -21.74 -8.58
C ASP A 166 5.92 -21.47 -7.72
N THR A 167 5.38 -22.53 -7.14
CA THR A 167 4.20 -22.51 -6.28
C THR A 167 4.44 -23.24 -4.96
N ASN A 168 5.64 -23.78 -4.75
CA ASN A 168 6.02 -24.58 -3.59
C ASN A 168 7.35 -24.11 -2.98
N SER A 169 7.60 -22.80 -3.00
CA SER A 169 8.79 -22.18 -2.39
C SER A 169 10.13 -22.78 -2.83
N PHE A 170 10.18 -23.27 -4.07
CA PHE A 170 11.31 -23.97 -4.70
C PHE A 170 11.76 -25.23 -3.95
N ALA A 171 10.86 -25.85 -3.17
CA ALA A 171 11.14 -27.11 -2.47
C ALA A 171 11.38 -28.28 -3.45
N ASP A 172 10.78 -28.23 -4.64
CA ASP A 172 11.06 -29.13 -5.76
C ASP A 172 11.21 -28.34 -7.07
N THR A 173 12.45 -28.19 -7.53
CA THR A 173 12.77 -27.44 -8.74
C THR A 173 12.52 -28.22 -10.04
N THR A 174 12.01 -29.45 -9.97
CA THR A 174 11.64 -30.23 -11.17
C THR A 174 10.24 -29.88 -11.68
N HIS A 175 9.40 -29.29 -10.85
CA HIS A 175 8.01 -28.92 -11.15
C HIS A 175 7.76 -27.40 -11.13
N LEU A 176 8.70 -26.63 -11.69
CA LEU A 176 8.55 -25.18 -11.80
C LEU A 176 7.45 -24.80 -12.78
N VAL A 177 6.68 -23.76 -12.47
CA VAL A 177 5.70 -23.15 -13.39
C VAL A 177 6.40 -22.49 -14.56
N TYR A 178 7.55 -21.85 -14.30
CA TYR A 178 8.36 -21.22 -15.32
C TYR A 178 9.85 -21.35 -14.99
N ASN A 179 10.67 -21.61 -16.01
CA ASN A 179 12.13 -21.68 -15.88
C ASN A 179 12.81 -21.43 -17.25
N LYS A 180 13.25 -20.18 -17.49
CA LYS A 180 13.91 -19.80 -18.76
C LYS A 180 15.00 -18.76 -18.53
N VAL A 181 15.93 -18.73 -19.49
CA VAL A 181 16.97 -17.70 -19.61
C VAL A 181 16.49 -16.60 -20.56
N LEU A 182 16.71 -15.35 -20.17
CA LEU A 182 16.22 -14.13 -20.80
C LEU A 182 17.37 -13.12 -20.92
N SER A 183 17.47 -12.39 -22.03
CA SER A 183 18.46 -11.31 -22.20
C SER A 183 18.01 -9.97 -21.59
N GLY A 184 16.70 -9.79 -21.39
CA GLY A 184 16.11 -8.58 -20.81
C GLY A 184 16.02 -8.59 -19.28
N GLN A 185 15.51 -7.49 -18.73
CA GLN A 185 15.28 -7.29 -17.30
C GLN A 185 13.78 -7.29 -16.92
N GLN A 186 12.95 -7.81 -17.84
CA GLN A 186 11.51 -7.89 -17.66
C GLN A 186 10.91 -9.12 -18.33
N PHE A 187 9.78 -9.59 -17.80
CA PHE A 187 9.00 -10.68 -18.36
C PHE A 187 7.51 -10.50 -18.02
N ASN A 188 6.64 -10.64 -19.01
CA ASN A 188 5.19 -10.66 -18.79
C ASN A 188 4.75 -12.08 -18.40
N PHE A 189 4.37 -12.26 -17.14
CA PHE A 189 3.91 -13.54 -16.61
C PHE A 189 2.39 -13.57 -16.57
N ASN A 190 1.79 -14.56 -17.24
CA ASN A 190 0.36 -14.84 -17.15
C ASN A 190 0.10 -15.89 -16.07
N PHE A 191 -0.84 -15.62 -15.17
CA PHE A 191 -1.18 -16.53 -14.07
C PHE A 191 -1.99 -17.73 -14.59
N PRO A 192 -1.53 -18.98 -14.37
CA PRO A 192 -2.29 -20.16 -14.79
C PRO A 192 -3.63 -20.36 -14.06
N LYS A 193 -3.71 -20.01 -12.77
CA LYS A 193 -4.92 -20.19 -11.93
C LYS A 193 -4.79 -19.42 -10.61
N ASP A 194 -5.89 -19.27 -9.88
CA ASP A 194 -5.89 -18.66 -8.54
C ASP A 194 -5.04 -19.45 -7.57
N GLN A 195 -4.00 -18.78 -7.05
CA GLN A 195 -3.09 -19.30 -6.03
C GLN A 195 -1.96 -18.30 -5.75
N VAL A 196 -1.11 -18.70 -4.81
CA VAL A 196 0.17 -18.05 -4.55
C VAL A 196 1.24 -18.58 -5.51
N TYR A 197 2.04 -17.65 -6.02
CA TYR A 197 3.23 -17.87 -6.84
C TYR A 197 4.45 -17.26 -6.13
N GLN A 198 5.60 -17.90 -6.27
CA GLN A 198 6.89 -17.38 -5.84
C GLN A 198 7.81 -17.24 -7.06
N TRP A 199 8.59 -16.17 -7.12
CA TRP A 199 9.52 -15.98 -8.21
C TRP A 199 10.88 -15.48 -7.74
N ARG A 200 11.92 -15.86 -8.49
CA ARG A 200 13.31 -15.46 -8.25
C ARG A 200 14.08 -15.37 -9.56
N VAL A 201 15.12 -14.55 -9.55
CA VAL A 201 15.99 -14.31 -10.70
C VAL A 201 17.44 -14.45 -10.28
N ARG A 202 18.29 -15.02 -11.15
CA ARG A 202 19.74 -14.91 -11.04
C ARG A 202 20.33 -14.34 -12.32
N GLY A 203 21.45 -13.63 -12.18
CA GLY A 203 22.24 -13.19 -13.32
C GLY A 203 23.19 -14.29 -13.77
N GLU A 204 23.43 -14.36 -15.07
CA GLU A 204 24.35 -15.31 -15.69
C GLU A 204 25.30 -14.58 -16.61
N ASN A 205 26.52 -15.09 -16.72
CA ASN A 205 27.45 -14.76 -17.79
C ASN A 205 28.14 -16.03 -18.28
N ASP A 206 29.04 -15.89 -19.25
CA ASP A 206 29.71 -17.01 -19.92
C ASP A 206 30.47 -17.96 -18.97
N THR A 207 30.81 -17.49 -17.76
CA THR A 207 31.70 -18.20 -16.83
C THR A 207 31.08 -18.51 -15.47
N ALA A 208 29.93 -17.92 -15.15
CA ALA A 208 29.37 -17.97 -13.80
C ALA A 208 27.87 -17.68 -13.75
N TYR A 209 27.29 -18.10 -12.63
CA TYR A 209 25.95 -17.71 -12.19
C TYR A 209 26.07 -16.93 -10.89
N SER A 210 25.21 -15.93 -10.73
CA SER A 210 25.03 -15.27 -9.45
C SER A 210 24.27 -16.15 -8.46
N ALA A 211 24.26 -15.76 -7.19
CA ALA A 211 23.25 -16.25 -6.27
C ALA A 211 21.86 -15.87 -6.80
N TRP A 212 20.86 -16.68 -6.45
CA TRP A 212 19.47 -16.29 -6.67
C TRP A 212 19.14 -15.02 -5.89
N SER A 213 18.26 -14.20 -6.43
CA SER A 213 17.61 -13.12 -5.70
C SER A 213 16.89 -13.66 -4.46
N LEU A 214 16.47 -12.74 -3.59
CA LEU A 214 15.38 -13.04 -2.66
C LEU A 214 14.15 -13.51 -3.45
N ILE A 215 13.32 -14.29 -2.78
CA ILE A 215 12.07 -14.79 -3.35
C ILE A 215 10.99 -13.74 -3.09
N ASN A 216 10.37 -13.23 -4.16
CA ASN A 216 9.15 -12.45 -4.04
C ASN A 216 7.93 -13.36 -4.20
N THR A 217 6.90 -13.07 -3.43
CA THR A 217 5.61 -13.77 -3.47
C THR A 217 4.56 -12.89 -4.15
N MET A 218 3.69 -13.52 -4.94
CA MET A 218 2.54 -12.90 -5.59
C MET A 218 1.32 -13.78 -5.39
N THR A 219 0.15 -13.20 -5.13
CA THR A 219 -1.12 -13.90 -5.04
C THR A 219 -2.01 -13.42 -6.18
N TYR A 220 -2.42 -14.37 -7.02
CA TYR A 220 -3.45 -14.13 -8.02
C TYR A 220 -4.77 -14.68 -7.49
N ASP A 221 -5.77 -13.80 -7.43
CA ASP A 221 -7.10 -14.09 -6.94
C ASP A 221 -8.11 -13.37 -7.84
N HIS A 222 -8.75 -14.11 -8.75
CA HIS A 222 -9.86 -13.62 -9.56
C HIS A 222 -11.23 -14.08 -9.04
N THR A 223 -11.29 -14.74 -7.88
CA THR A 223 -12.53 -15.34 -7.37
C THR A 223 -13.28 -14.33 -6.50
N PRO A 224 -14.42 -13.79 -6.97
CA PRO A 224 -15.15 -12.81 -6.19
C PRO A 224 -15.82 -13.41 -4.93
N PRO A 225 -16.12 -12.59 -3.91
CA PRO A 225 -16.97 -13.00 -2.81
C PRO A 225 -18.33 -13.53 -3.26
N GLY A 226 -18.90 -14.44 -2.45
CA GLY A 226 -20.27 -14.91 -2.65
C GLY A 226 -21.34 -13.82 -2.52
N GLN A 227 -22.59 -14.18 -2.78
CA GLN A 227 -23.71 -13.23 -2.69
C GLN A 227 -23.99 -12.81 -1.24
N VAL A 228 -24.07 -11.50 -1.01
CA VAL A 228 -24.42 -10.91 0.30
C VAL A 228 -25.90 -11.10 0.61
N SER A 229 -26.24 -11.41 1.87
CA SER A 229 -27.62 -11.45 2.36
C SER A 229 -27.97 -10.16 3.11
N VAL A 230 -28.93 -9.40 2.60
CA VAL A 230 -29.50 -8.24 3.29
C VAL A 230 -30.46 -8.68 4.40
N LEU A 231 -30.36 -8.05 5.57
CA LEU A 231 -31.06 -8.43 6.79
C LEU A 231 -32.18 -7.44 7.13
N LEU A 232 -31.82 -6.16 7.34
CA LEU A 232 -32.74 -5.08 7.68
C LEU A 232 -32.58 -3.88 6.73
N PRO A 233 -33.66 -3.12 6.49
CA PRO A 233 -35.04 -3.42 6.85
C PRO A 233 -35.60 -4.64 6.08
N GLY A 234 -36.74 -5.15 6.56
CA GLY A 234 -37.52 -6.15 5.83
C GLY A 234 -37.96 -5.60 4.46
N ASN A 235 -38.13 -6.47 3.47
CA ASN A 235 -38.57 -6.02 2.15
C ASN A 235 -39.98 -5.39 2.22
N ASN A 236 -40.14 -4.23 1.58
CA ASN A 236 -41.34 -3.38 1.61
C ASN A 236 -41.74 -2.86 3.00
N GLN A 237 -40.85 -2.90 4.00
CA GLN A 237 -41.16 -2.38 5.33
C GLN A 237 -41.31 -0.86 5.30
N THR A 238 -42.24 -0.33 6.11
CA THR A 238 -42.37 1.10 6.35
C THR A 238 -41.59 1.48 7.61
N VAL A 239 -40.63 2.38 7.50
CA VAL A 239 -39.61 2.69 8.52
C VAL A 239 -39.42 4.20 8.68
N ALA A 240 -39.18 4.66 9.91
CA ALA A 240 -38.80 6.04 10.18
C ALA A 240 -37.32 6.28 9.93
N LEU A 241 -36.94 7.51 9.60
CA LEU A 241 -35.55 7.93 9.54
C LEU A 241 -34.95 8.07 10.96
N PRO A 242 -33.65 7.76 11.15
CA PRO A 242 -32.75 7.13 10.18
C PRO A 242 -33.03 5.63 10.02
N VAL A 243 -32.92 5.12 8.80
CA VAL A 243 -33.11 3.69 8.48
C VAL A 243 -31.78 2.96 8.60
N ASN A 244 -31.69 2.00 9.53
CA ASN A 244 -30.51 1.14 9.65
C ASN A 244 -30.57 0.01 8.61
N LEU A 245 -29.73 0.11 7.58
CA LEU A 245 -29.52 -0.93 6.59
C LEU A 245 -28.50 -1.93 7.14
N GLN A 246 -28.81 -3.22 7.15
CA GLN A 246 -27.90 -4.28 7.65
C GLN A 246 -27.80 -5.43 6.67
N TRP A 247 -26.62 -6.04 6.57
CA TRP A 247 -26.36 -7.21 5.75
C TRP A 247 -25.36 -8.16 6.41
N SER A 248 -25.23 -9.38 5.86
CA SER A 248 -24.33 -10.41 6.37
C SER A 248 -22.86 -10.11 6.10
N SER A 249 -21.99 -10.41 7.06
CA SER A 249 -20.53 -10.47 6.84
C SER A 249 -20.16 -11.61 5.89
N MET A 250 -19.13 -11.41 5.06
CA MET A 250 -18.59 -12.40 4.12
C MET A 250 -17.12 -12.61 4.44
N ALA A 251 -16.67 -13.87 4.59
CA ALA A 251 -15.31 -14.17 5.04
C ALA A 251 -14.21 -13.62 4.11
N THR A 252 -14.49 -13.53 2.80
CA THR A 252 -13.55 -13.01 1.80
C THR A 252 -13.76 -11.53 1.50
N ALA A 253 -14.75 -10.86 2.11
CA ALA A 253 -14.97 -9.44 1.85
C ALA A 253 -13.97 -8.58 2.64
N ASN A 254 -13.35 -7.66 1.94
CA ASN A 254 -12.58 -6.56 2.50
C ASN A 254 -13.47 -5.31 2.68
N THR A 255 -14.36 -5.06 1.72
CA THR A 255 -15.32 -3.96 1.75
C THR A 255 -16.66 -4.38 1.14
N TYR A 256 -17.66 -3.51 1.23
CA TYR A 256 -18.99 -3.65 0.65
C TYR A 256 -19.31 -2.42 -0.18
N LYS A 257 -19.98 -2.63 -1.31
CA LYS A 257 -20.51 -1.57 -2.14
C LYS A 257 -22.03 -1.52 -1.96
N LEU A 258 -22.47 -0.47 -1.27
CA LEU A 258 -23.88 -0.22 -0.98
C LEU A 258 -24.48 0.64 -2.09
N TYR A 259 -25.56 0.13 -2.68
CA TYR A 259 -26.36 0.83 -3.66
C TYR A 259 -27.69 1.25 -3.03
N ALA A 260 -28.11 2.49 -3.26
CA ALA A 260 -29.45 2.96 -2.94
C ALA A 260 -30.01 3.75 -4.13
N PHE A 261 -31.25 3.46 -4.48
CA PHE A 261 -31.94 3.98 -5.65
C PHE A 261 -33.29 4.59 -5.25
N GLN A 262 -33.77 5.52 -6.08
CA GLN A 262 -35.10 6.09 -6.00
C GLN A 262 -36.17 5.05 -6.39
N SER A 263 -37.44 5.47 -6.42
CA SER A 263 -38.60 4.60 -6.66
C SER A 263 -38.60 3.90 -8.03
N ASP A 264 -37.78 4.36 -8.98
CA ASP A 264 -37.61 3.74 -10.29
C ASP A 264 -36.64 2.54 -10.29
N SER A 265 -35.99 2.24 -9.15
CA SER A 265 -34.99 1.18 -8.96
C SER A 265 -33.71 1.29 -9.80
N VAL A 266 -33.49 2.44 -10.45
CA VAL A 266 -32.36 2.66 -11.39
C VAL A 266 -31.60 3.93 -11.03
N THR A 267 -32.31 5.02 -10.70
CA THR A 267 -31.70 6.31 -10.37
C THR A 267 -31.08 6.23 -8.98
N ASN A 268 -29.78 6.49 -8.85
CA ASN A 268 -29.12 6.56 -7.56
C ASN A 268 -29.83 7.59 -6.68
N TYR A 269 -30.02 7.26 -5.41
CA TYR A 269 -30.77 8.12 -4.48
C TYR A 269 -30.06 9.46 -4.26
N SER A 270 -28.73 9.47 -4.29
CA SER A 270 -27.88 10.65 -4.25
C SER A 270 -26.53 10.39 -4.93
N SER A 271 -25.72 11.43 -5.09
CA SER A 271 -24.35 11.32 -5.61
C SER A 271 -23.39 10.53 -4.70
N LEU A 272 -23.83 10.17 -3.48
CA LEU A 272 -23.05 9.33 -2.57
C LEU A 272 -23.13 7.85 -2.96
N PHE A 273 -24.16 7.43 -3.68
CA PHE A 273 -24.38 6.04 -4.03
C PHE A 273 -23.93 5.74 -5.48
N PRO A 274 -23.34 4.56 -5.74
CA PRO A 274 -22.94 3.57 -4.74
C PRO A 274 -21.74 4.03 -3.90
N MET A 275 -21.71 3.63 -2.63
CA MET A 275 -20.59 3.92 -1.72
C MET A 275 -19.85 2.65 -1.31
N ILE A 276 -18.54 2.76 -1.07
CA ILE A 276 -17.72 1.67 -0.53
C ILE A 276 -17.54 1.87 0.97
N ILE A 277 -17.83 0.83 1.75
CA ILE A 277 -17.80 0.82 3.22
C ILE A 277 -17.19 -0.49 3.73
N ASN A 278 -16.59 -0.46 4.92
CA ASN A 278 -15.96 -1.63 5.55
C ASN A 278 -16.77 -2.19 6.74
N THR A 279 -18.02 -1.77 6.87
CA THR A 279 -18.97 -2.22 7.90
C THR A 279 -20.03 -3.13 7.28
N THR A 280 -20.83 -3.76 8.13
CA THR A 280 -21.99 -4.58 7.73
C THR A 280 -23.33 -3.85 7.90
N ASP A 281 -23.28 -2.55 8.17
CA ASP A 281 -24.44 -1.70 8.34
C ASP A 281 -24.19 -0.25 7.88
N TYR A 282 -25.28 0.45 7.61
CA TYR A 282 -25.29 1.87 7.25
C TYR A 282 -26.58 2.56 7.71
N ASN A 283 -26.45 3.73 8.34
CA ASN A 283 -27.60 4.57 8.72
C ASN A 283 -28.00 5.49 7.57
N PHE A 284 -29.01 5.06 6.81
CA PHE A 284 -29.58 5.85 5.73
C PHE A 284 -30.49 6.95 6.29
N ASN A 285 -30.12 8.21 6.04
CA ASN A 285 -30.83 9.38 6.57
C ASN A 285 -31.17 10.39 5.46
N PHE A 286 -31.73 9.90 4.36
CA PHE A 286 -32.16 10.72 3.22
C PHE A 286 -33.65 10.52 2.93
N GLY A 287 -34.27 11.49 2.27
CA GLY A 287 -35.63 11.36 1.74
C GLY A 287 -36.72 12.00 2.59
N ASN A 288 -37.95 11.84 2.11
CA ASN A 288 -39.17 12.36 2.72
C ASN A 288 -40.18 11.23 2.96
N SER A 289 -41.15 11.49 3.85
CA SER A 289 -42.28 10.60 4.09
C SER A 289 -42.96 10.20 2.77
N GLY A 290 -43.21 8.90 2.60
CA GLY A 290 -43.80 8.31 1.40
C GLY A 290 -42.79 7.87 0.33
N ASP A 291 -41.52 8.27 0.41
CA ASP A 291 -40.51 7.84 -0.56
C ASP A 291 -40.28 6.33 -0.47
N ARG A 292 -40.23 5.67 -1.64
CA ARG A 292 -39.79 4.28 -1.77
C ARG A 292 -38.32 4.25 -2.18
N VAL A 293 -37.50 3.59 -1.36
CA VAL A 293 -36.06 3.44 -1.60
C VAL A 293 -35.78 1.99 -1.94
N TYR A 294 -35.10 1.76 -3.06
CA TYR A 294 -34.57 0.44 -3.42
C TYR A 294 -33.10 0.35 -3.08
N TRP A 295 -32.61 -0.79 -2.61
CA TRP A 295 -31.22 -0.93 -2.22
C TRP A 295 -30.73 -2.37 -2.36
N LYS A 296 -29.42 -2.50 -2.55
CA LYS A 296 -28.69 -3.77 -2.60
C LYS A 296 -27.24 -3.56 -2.19
N VAL A 297 -26.56 -4.64 -1.85
CA VAL A 297 -25.15 -4.61 -1.42
C VAL A 297 -24.38 -5.71 -2.13
N SER A 298 -23.20 -5.40 -2.67
CA SER A 298 -22.21 -6.41 -3.09
C SER A 298 -20.99 -6.38 -2.16
N ALA A 299 -20.30 -7.51 -2.04
CA ALA A 299 -19.03 -7.60 -1.33
C ALA A 299 -17.87 -7.43 -2.31
N ILE A 300 -16.78 -6.83 -1.86
CA ILE A 300 -15.52 -6.66 -2.61
C ILE A 300 -14.40 -7.25 -1.76
N ASP A 301 -13.60 -8.17 -2.30
CA ASP A 301 -12.46 -8.75 -1.59
C ASP A 301 -11.22 -7.84 -1.57
N ALA A 302 -10.10 -8.35 -1.04
CA ALA A 302 -8.85 -7.62 -0.98
C ALA A 302 -8.14 -7.48 -2.35
N ALA A 303 -8.44 -8.37 -3.31
CA ALA A 303 -7.94 -8.33 -4.68
C ALA A 303 -8.76 -7.40 -5.59
N GLY A 304 -9.88 -6.87 -5.08
CA GLY A 304 -10.77 -5.95 -5.77
C GLY A 304 -11.88 -6.64 -6.56
N ASN A 305 -12.07 -7.95 -6.42
CA ASN A 305 -13.15 -8.65 -7.11
C ASN A 305 -14.50 -8.30 -6.45
N GLU A 306 -15.44 -7.80 -7.24
CA GLU A 306 -16.80 -7.52 -6.78
C GLU A 306 -17.69 -8.76 -6.97
N GLY A 307 -18.26 -9.24 -5.87
CA GLY A 307 -19.22 -10.34 -5.84
C GLY A 307 -20.61 -9.97 -6.35
N GLN A 308 -21.44 -10.99 -6.54
CA GLN A 308 -22.83 -10.79 -6.92
C GLN A 308 -23.55 -9.95 -5.86
N ALA A 309 -24.23 -8.89 -6.30
CA ALA A 309 -25.06 -8.08 -5.41
C ALA A 309 -26.18 -8.92 -4.78
N SER A 310 -26.55 -8.56 -3.55
CA SER A 310 -27.71 -9.09 -2.86
C SER A 310 -28.98 -8.95 -3.70
N ILE A 311 -30.00 -9.73 -3.37
CA ILE A 311 -31.35 -9.50 -3.89
C ILE A 311 -31.76 -8.05 -3.61
N LEU A 312 -32.32 -7.37 -4.61
CA LEU A 312 -32.81 -5.99 -4.47
C LEU A 312 -33.96 -5.96 -3.47
N ARG A 313 -33.81 -5.12 -2.43
CA ARG A 313 -34.86 -4.86 -1.44
C ARG A 313 -35.39 -3.45 -1.59
N SER A 314 -36.56 -3.20 -1.03
CA SER A 314 -37.05 -1.84 -0.84
C SER A 314 -37.63 -1.61 0.55
N PHE A 315 -37.76 -0.35 0.93
CA PHE A 315 -38.51 0.12 2.09
C PHE A 315 -39.23 1.43 1.73
N VAL A 316 -40.21 1.83 2.55
CA VAL A 316 -40.94 3.09 2.41
C VAL A 316 -40.70 3.95 3.65
N LEU A 317 -40.42 5.24 3.47
CA LEU A 317 -40.23 6.16 4.57
C LEU A 317 -41.56 6.55 5.21
N GLN A 318 -41.62 6.51 6.55
CA GLN A 318 -42.75 7.01 7.35
C GLN A 318 -42.93 8.52 7.22
#